data_AF-A0A6A1UNZ6-F1
#
_entry.id   AF-A0A6A1UNZ6-F1
#
_cell.length_a   1.000
_cell.length_b   1.000
_cell.length_c   1.000
_cell.angle_alpha   90.00
_cell.angle_beta   90.00
_cell.angle_gamma   90.00
#
_symmetry.space_group_name_H-M   'P 1'
#
loop_
_entity.id
_entity.type
_entity.pdbx_description
1 polymer ?
#
loop_
_entity_poly.entity_id
_entity_poly.type
_entity_poly.pdbx_seq_one_letter_code
_entity_poly.pdbx_strand_id
1 'polypeptide(L)'
;MGSKAKLILVYLVLVQTISQPEPSILQSPTVTQKFSSEEVSAQNQVKASVQRKIKQSIAEEYPGLEPVLDDLLPKKSPLIVAKCQNHLNLVLVNNVPLFFNVRDGPYMPTLRLLHQCEASCLNWDVNEALHVGLSCILVGLEPRATQHSSFGALEDPNIMKKLQVDRGAIKFVLAGANIMCPGLTSPGGALDEDVGAETPVAIMAEGKEHALAIGFTKMSAKDIKAINKGIGVDNMHYLNDGLWKGIDLVAGGKSKKSKRTAPKSDDIYLKLLVKLYRFLVRRTGSNFNAVILKRLFMSKVNKPPLSLSRLIRYMKGKDGKIAVVVGTVTDDIRVYEVPALKVTALRFTETARARIEKAGGECLTFDQLALRAPLGQNTVLLRGPKNAREAVKHFGPAPGVPHSHTKPYVRAKGRKFERARGKRNSRGFRV
;
A
#
# COMPACT_ATOMS: atom_id res chain seq x y z
N MET A 1 -2.62 -64.81 18.32
CA MET A 1 -1.90 -63.88 17.41
C MET A 1 -1.82 -62.46 17.98
N GLY A 2 -1.34 -62.27 19.22
CA GLY A 2 -1.47 -60.98 19.94
C GLY A 2 -0.16 -60.29 20.38
N SER A 3 0.98 -60.98 20.44
CA SER A 3 2.24 -60.39 20.95
C SER A 3 3.27 -60.03 19.88
N LYS A 4 3.27 -60.67 18.70
CA LYS A 4 4.20 -60.33 17.61
C LYS A 4 3.84 -59.00 16.92
N ALA A 5 2.56 -58.61 16.89
CA ALA A 5 2.12 -57.34 16.32
C ALA A 5 2.46 -56.13 17.20
N LYS A 6 2.47 -56.30 18.54
CA LYS A 6 2.88 -55.22 19.46
C LYS A 6 4.38 -54.96 19.41
N LEU A 7 5.20 -56.00 19.24
CA LEU A 7 6.66 -55.83 19.15
C LEU A 7 7.08 -55.11 17.85
N ILE A 8 6.40 -55.36 16.73
CA ILE A 8 6.67 -54.69 15.44
C ILE A 8 6.21 -53.23 15.47
N LEU A 9 5.08 -52.92 16.14
CA LEU A 9 4.62 -51.53 16.28
C LEU A 9 5.52 -50.72 17.22
N VAL A 10 6.05 -51.33 18.29
CA VAL A 10 7.03 -50.69 19.17
C VAL A 10 8.37 -50.49 18.44
N TYR A 11 8.81 -51.44 17.60
CA TYR A 11 10.03 -51.29 16.80
C TYR A 11 9.88 -50.22 15.69
N LEU A 12 8.73 -50.13 15.03
CA LEU A 12 8.48 -49.06 14.03
C LEU A 12 8.43 -47.67 14.67
N VAL A 13 7.84 -47.54 15.86
CA VAL A 13 7.77 -46.27 16.60
C VAL A 13 9.14 -45.88 17.19
N LEU A 14 9.96 -46.85 17.62
CA LEU A 14 11.34 -46.60 18.08
C LEU A 14 12.30 -46.25 16.92
N VAL A 15 12.14 -46.84 15.74
CA VAL A 15 13.00 -46.51 14.59
C VAL A 15 12.64 -45.15 13.96
N GLN A 16 11.40 -44.67 14.12
CA GLN A 16 11.02 -43.30 13.73
C GLN A 16 11.44 -42.22 14.74
N THR A 17 11.88 -42.59 15.95
CA THR A 17 12.33 -41.64 16.99
C THR A 17 13.85 -41.51 17.13
N ILE A 18 14.65 -42.30 16.40
CA ILE A 18 16.13 -42.29 16.46
C ILE A 18 16.78 -41.49 15.31
N SER A 19 16.02 -40.88 14.40
CA SER A 19 16.55 -40.02 13.33
C SER A 19 15.96 -38.62 13.35
N GLN A 20 16.05 -37.96 14.50
CA GLN A 20 15.98 -36.50 14.58
C GLN A 20 17.40 -36.01 14.90
N PRO A 21 18.10 -35.33 13.97
CA PRO A 21 19.24 -34.54 14.37
C PRO A 21 18.74 -33.49 15.37
N GLU A 22 19.47 -33.32 16.47
CA GLU A 22 19.20 -32.27 17.46
C GLU A 22 18.98 -30.92 16.77
N PRO A 23 18.07 -30.07 17.28
CA PRO A 23 17.87 -28.76 16.69
C PRO A 23 19.09 -27.89 16.99
N SER A 24 20.08 -27.95 16.10
CA SER A 24 21.16 -27.00 16.02
C SER A 24 20.59 -25.59 15.97
N ILE A 25 21.04 -24.78 16.91
CA ILE A 25 20.82 -23.35 17.08
C ILE A 25 21.01 -22.64 15.72
N LEU A 26 20.16 -21.65 15.41
CA LEU A 26 20.08 -20.82 14.18
C LEU A 26 19.20 -21.35 13.02
N GLN A 27 17.88 -21.33 13.23
CA GLN A 27 16.96 -20.96 12.14
C GLN A 27 16.79 -19.44 12.16
N SER A 28 17.51 -18.73 11.27
CA SER A 28 17.33 -17.30 11.04
C SER A 28 15.95 -17.07 10.41
N PRO A 29 15.07 -16.23 11.00
CA PRO A 29 13.90 -15.75 10.28
C PRO A 29 14.41 -14.77 9.22
N THR A 30 14.21 -15.08 7.95
CA THR A 30 14.51 -14.14 6.86
C THR A 30 13.76 -12.84 7.11
N VAL A 31 14.48 -11.74 7.32
CA VAL A 31 14.00 -10.36 7.53
C VAL A 31 13.42 -9.75 6.24
N THR A 32 12.89 -10.59 5.34
CA THR A 32 12.46 -10.21 3.99
C THR A 32 10.95 -10.02 3.88
N GLN A 33 10.22 -9.97 5.01
CA GLN A 33 8.87 -9.43 5.01
C GLN A 33 8.95 -7.90 5.00
N LYS A 34 8.27 -7.31 4.04
CA LYS A 34 8.19 -5.86 3.78
C LYS A 34 7.90 -5.11 5.09
N PHE A 35 8.91 -4.48 5.69
CA PHE A 35 8.70 -3.61 6.84
C PHE A 35 7.62 -2.59 6.53
N SER A 36 6.54 -2.63 7.30
CA SER A 36 5.49 -1.63 7.28
C SER A 36 5.47 -0.89 8.62
N SER A 37 5.07 0.38 8.62
CA SER A 37 4.97 1.19 9.85
C SER A 37 3.97 0.62 10.88
N GLU A 38 3.17 -0.38 10.48
CA GLU A 38 2.17 -1.06 11.30
C GLU A 38 2.77 -2.19 12.17
N GLU A 39 4.07 -2.49 12.00
CA GLU A 39 4.78 -3.58 12.71
C GLU A 39 5.64 -3.09 13.89
N VAL A 40 5.68 -1.78 14.17
CA VAL A 40 6.36 -1.26 15.37
C VAL A 40 5.47 -1.49 16.58
N SER A 41 5.87 -2.41 17.45
CA SER A 41 5.11 -2.81 18.64
C SER A 41 5.25 -1.80 19.78
N ALA A 42 6.42 -1.20 19.95
CA ALA A 42 6.68 -0.17 20.96
C ALA A 42 7.89 0.70 20.60
N GLN A 43 7.87 1.97 20.98
CA GLN A 43 9.03 2.87 20.93
C GLN A 43 9.37 3.32 22.34
N ASN A 44 10.58 2.99 22.80
CA ASN A 44 11.03 3.32 24.15
C ASN A 44 12.24 4.23 24.10
N GLN A 45 12.20 5.33 24.84
CA GLN A 45 13.38 6.16 25.07
C GLN A 45 14.33 5.41 26.01
N VAL A 46 15.58 5.27 25.59
CA VAL A 46 16.60 4.50 26.29
C VAL A 46 17.17 5.32 27.44
N LYS A 47 17.29 4.71 28.63
CA LYS A 47 17.96 5.31 29.79
C LYS A 47 19.46 5.45 29.50
N ALA A 48 20.11 6.48 30.05
CA ALA A 48 21.53 6.78 29.81
C ALA A 48 22.49 5.59 30.07
N SER A 49 22.18 4.71 31.04
CA SER A 49 22.97 3.51 31.31
C SER A 49 22.94 2.49 30.17
N VAL A 50 21.77 2.29 29.55
CA VAL A 50 21.60 1.37 28.42
C VAL A 50 22.19 1.97 27.15
N GLN A 51 22.12 3.29 26.98
CA GLN A 51 22.79 3.99 25.87
C GLN A 51 24.32 3.79 25.90
N ARG A 52 24.94 3.80 27.08
CA ARG A 52 26.38 3.51 27.23
C ARG A 52 26.71 2.06 26.87
N LYS A 53 25.87 1.10 27.29
CA LYS A 53 26.04 -0.32 26.94
C LYS A 53 25.97 -0.57 25.44
N ILE A 54 25.00 0.04 24.76
CA ILE A 54 24.84 -0.06 23.30
C ILE A 54 26.04 0.54 22.57
N LYS A 55 26.55 1.69 23.03
CA LYS A 55 27.77 2.28 22.47
C LYS A 55 28.99 1.37 22.64
N GLN A 56 29.14 0.78 23.83
CA GLN A 56 30.25 -0.12 24.12
C GLN A 56 30.21 -1.37 23.23
N SER A 57 29.03 -2.01 23.07
CA SER A 57 28.90 -3.17 22.18
C SER A 57 29.20 -2.82 20.72
N ILE A 58 28.81 -1.63 20.25
CA ILE A 58 29.10 -1.19 18.88
C ILE A 58 30.60 -0.91 18.70
N ALA A 59 31.27 -0.33 19.70
CA ALA A 59 32.71 -0.07 19.65
C ALA A 59 33.54 -1.37 19.65
N GLU A 60 33.11 -2.37 20.43
CA GLU A 60 33.74 -3.70 20.48
C GLU A 60 33.59 -4.45 19.13
N GLU A 61 32.44 -4.31 18.47
CA GLU A 61 32.18 -4.95 17.16
C GLU A 61 32.86 -4.23 15.99
N TYR A 62 32.98 -2.89 16.04
CA TYR A 62 33.52 -2.06 14.97
C TYR A 62 34.56 -1.06 15.49
N PRO A 63 35.83 -1.47 15.69
CA PRO A 63 36.87 -0.61 16.24
C PRO A 63 37.19 0.61 15.35
N GLY A 64 37.00 0.50 14.03
CA GLY A 64 37.17 1.61 13.10
C GLY A 64 36.11 2.72 13.22
N LEU A 65 35.06 2.51 14.02
CA LEU A 65 33.97 3.46 14.21
C LEU A 65 34.14 4.33 15.47
N GLU A 66 35.10 4.02 16.35
CA GLU A 66 35.36 4.76 17.59
C GLU A 66 35.45 6.30 17.42
N PRO A 67 36.18 6.86 16.43
CA PRO A 67 36.27 8.32 16.28
C PRO A 67 34.96 8.96 15.81
N VAL A 68 34.12 8.23 15.07
CA VAL A 68 32.86 8.73 14.47
C VAL A 68 31.66 8.46 15.39
N LEU A 69 31.81 7.58 16.38
CA LEU A 69 30.74 7.13 17.27
C LEU A 69 30.20 8.24 18.18
N ASP A 70 31.04 9.20 18.56
CA ASP A 70 30.62 10.33 19.41
C ASP A 70 29.80 11.38 18.62
N ASP A 71 29.99 11.47 17.31
CA ASP A 71 29.20 12.31 16.40
C ASP A 71 27.88 11.64 16.00
N LEU A 72 27.89 10.32 15.74
CA LEU A 72 26.69 9.56 15.36
C LEU A 72 25.71 9.36 16.54
N LEU A 73 26.23 9.19 17.75
CA LEU A 73 25.44 8.95 18.96
C LEU A 73 25.77 10.02 20.04
N PRO A 74 25.30 11.26 19.91
CA PRO A 74 25.67 12.29 20.87
C PRO A 74 25.15 11.97 22.27
N LYS A 75 26.01 12.18 23.29
CA LYS A 75 25.71 11.90 24.71
C LYS A 75 24.53 12.73 25.25
N LYS A 76 24.14 13.81 24.56
CA LYS A 76 23.06 14.73 24.94
C LYS A 76 21.73 14.47 24.21
N SER A 77 21.72 13.71 23.11
CA SER A 77 20.48 13.43 22.35
C SER A 77 19.75 12.20 22.88
N PRO A 78 18.40 12.21 22.93
CA PRO A 78 17.63 11.05 23.34
C PRO A 78 17.73 9.91 22.31
N LEU A 79 18.24 8.76 22.74
CA LEU A 79 18.25 7.53 21.95
C LEU A 79 16.90 6.81 22.08
N ILE A 80 16.25 6.48 20.96
CA ILE A 80 14.97 5.75 20.96
C ILE A 80 15.23 4.36 20.39
N VAL A 81 14.78 3.31 21.10
CA VAL A 81 14.76 1.95 20.57
C VAL A 81 13.34 1.57 20.20
N ALA A 82 13.10 1.36 18.91
CA ALA A 82 11.83 0.87 18.38
C ALA A 82 11.88 -0.67 18.28
N LYS A 83 10.96 -1.33 18.97
CA LYS A 83 10.76 -2.78 18.88
C LYS A 83 9.79 -3.07 17.75
N CYS A 84 10.21 -3.90 16.82
CA CYS A 84 9.40 -4.38 15.70
C CYS A 84 8.92 -5.81 15.95
N GLN A 85 7.94 -6.27 15.17
CA GLN A 85 7.58 -7.68 15.09
C GLN A 85 8.79 -8.51 14.62
N ASN A 86 8.83 -9.81 14.97
CA ASN A 86 9.96 -10.73 14.70
C ASN A 86 11.25 -10.48 15.51
N HIS A 87 11.15 -9.87 16.69
CA HIS A 87 12.29 -9.62 17.61
C HIS A 87 13.38 -8.72 17.01
N LEU A 88 12.99 -7.77 16.17
CA LEU A 88 13.91 -6.80 15.60
C LEU A 88 13.87 -5.50 16.40
N ASN A 89 15.04 -5.02 16.80
CA ASN A 89 15.23 -3.80 17.58
C ASN A 89 15.95 -2.76 16.72
N LEU A 90 15.32 -1.61 16.46
CA LEU A 90 15.90 -0.49 15.74
C LEU A 90 16.39 0.58 16.70
N VAL A 91 17.63 1.03 16.54
CA VAL A 91 18.23 2.15 17.27
C VAL A 91 18.07 3.42 16.44
N LEU A 92 17.27 4.35 16.95
CA LEU A 92 16.90 5.60 16.30
C LEU A 92 17.54 6.79 17.03
N VAL A 93 18.20 7.66 16.27
CA VAL A 93 18.68 8.97 16.73
C VAL A 93 18.00 10.02 15.86
N ASN A 94 17.36 11.04 16.47
CA ASN A 94 16.63 12.09 15.72
C ASN A 94 15.62 11.52 14.69
N ASN A 95 14.94 10.41 15.02
CA ASN A 95 14.03 9.67 14.14
C ASN A 95 14.65 9.02 12.89
N VAL A 96 15.98 8.94 12.81
CA VAL A 96 16.70 8.22 11.76
C VAL A 96 17.23 6.88 12.29
N PRO A 97 16.91 5.73 11.66
CA PRO A 97 17.43 4.44 12.08
C PRO A 97 18.90 4.30 11.67
N LEU A 98 19.79 4.20 12.66
CA LEU A 98 21.23 4.08 12.43
C LEU A 98 21.72 2.64 12.56
N PHE A 99 21.22 1.90 13.56
CA PHE A 99 21.57 0.51 13.80
C PHE A 99 20.31 -0.35 14.00
N PHE A 100 20.42 -1.63 13.69
CA PHE A 100 19.39 -2.62 13.96
C PHE A 100 19.98 -3.91 14.54
N ASN A 101 19.17 -4.63 15.31
CA ASN A 101 19.53 -5.90 15.95
C ASN A 101 18.38 -6.89 15.78
N VAL A 102 18.68 -8.16 15.55
CA VAL A 102 17.70 -9.25 15.44
C VAL A 102 17.91 -10.25 16.58
N ARG A 103 16.87 -10.52 17.38
CA ARG A 103 16.84 -11.57 18.44
C ARG A 103 18.04 -11.52 19.40
N ASP A 104 18.50 -10.31 19.74
CA ASP A 104 19.65 -10.05 20.63
C ASP A 104 21.03 -10.41 20.04
N GLY A 105 21.15 -10.44 18.71
CA GLY A 105 22.42 -10.57 17.98
C GLY A 105 23.27 -9.29 17.97
N PRO A 106 24.36 -9.25 17.19
CA PRO A 106 25.21 -8.05 17.07
C PRO A 106 24.47 -6.85 16.45
N TYR A 107 24.93 -5.63 16.73
CA TYR A 107 24.31 -4.41 16.22
C TYR A 107 24.81 -4.12 14.81
N MET A 108 23.92 -4.21 13.82
CA MET A 108 24.27 -4.00 12.43
C MET A 108 23.99 -2.56 12.00
N PRO A 109 24.91 -1.86 11.30
CA PRO A 109 24.62 -0.55 10.72
C PRO A 109 23.56 -0.63 9.63
N THR A 110 22.80 0.44 9.42
CA THR A 110 21.91 0.56 8.25
C THR A 110 22.72 0.89 7.01
N LEU A 111 22.18 0.52 5.84
CA LEU A 111 22.85 0.78 4.57
C LEU A 111 22.95 2.29 4.28
N ARG A 112 22.04 3.09 4.86
CA ARG A 112 22.12 4.56 4.84
C ARG A 112 23.32 5.08 5.63
N LEU A 113 23.61 4.49 6.79
CA LEU A 113 24.76 4.86 7.60
C LEU A 113 26.07 4.54 6.85
N LEU A 114 26.16 3.37 6.22
CA LEU A 114 27.33 3.01 5.42
C LEU A 114 27.56 3.95 4.24
N HIS A 115 26.51 4.30 3.50
CA HIS A 115 26.63 5.24 2.40
C HIS A 115 27.02 6.65 2.88
N GLN A 116 26.57 7.07 4.07
CA GLN A 116 26.98 8.34 4.66
C GLN A 116 28.45 8.33 5.08
N CYS A 117 28.93 7.24 5.68
CA CYS A 117 30.33 7.09 6.09
C CYS A 117 31.30 6.99 4.90
N GLU A 118 30.87 6.39 3.79
CA GLU A 118 31.63 6.40 2.52
C GLU A 118 31.64 7.80 1.88
N ALA A 119 30.56 8.57 2.02
CA ALA A 119 30.45 9.92 1.47
C ALA A 119 31.17 10.98 2.31
N SER A 120 31.41 10.76 3.61
CA SER A 120 32.07 11.74 4.49
C SER A 120 33.53 12.06 4.12
N CYS A 121 34.16 11.33 3.20
CA CYS A 121 35.45 11.71 2.59
C CYS A 121 35.31 12.77 1.47
N LEU A 122 34.09 13.07 1.01
CA LEU A 122 33.76 14.19 0.14
C LEU A 122 32.86 15.15 0.93
N ASN A 123 33.46 16.19 1.50
CA ASN A 123 32.79 17.30 2.17
C ASN A 123 31.41 17.62 1.55
N TRP A 124 30.33 17.38 2.29
CA TRP A 124 29.05 17.99 1.98
C TRP A 124 28.24 18.27 3.24
N ASP A 125 28.28 19.55 3.65
CA ASP A 125 27.30 20.15 4.54
C ASP A 125 25.89 19.95 3.97
N VAL A 126 25.14 19.01 4.55
CA VAL A 126 23.79 18.62 4.12
C VAL A 126 22.74 19.72 4.38
N ASN A 127 23.15 20.91 4.81
CA ASN A 127 22.25 22.05 5.05
C ASN A 127 22.45 23.25 4.09
N GLU A 128 23.44 23.25 3.20
CA GLU A 128 23.65 24.38 2.27
C GLU A 128 23.16 24.13 0.82
N ALA A 129 22.92 22.87 0.45
CA ALA A 129 22.47 22.50 -0.90
C ALA A 129 20.97 22.72 -1.19
N LEU A 130 20.18 23.13 -0.19
CA LEU A 130 18.76 23.47 -0.36
C LEU A 130 18.50 24.98 -0.53
N HIS A 131 19.54 25.82 -0.51
CA HIS A 131 19.39 27.27 -0.72
C HIS A 131 20.17 27.86 -1.90
N VAL A 132 21.14 27.15 -2.48
CA VAL A 132 21.94 27.69 -3.62
C VAL A 132 21.50 27.14 -4.99
N GLY A 133 20.49 26.27 -5.02
CA GLY A 133 19.96 25.63 -6.23
C GLY A 133 19.06 26.50 -7.13
N LEU A 134 19.19 27.84 -7.13
CA LEU A 134 18.48 28.68 -8.11
C LEU A 134 19.19 29.98 -8.54
N SER A 135 20.44 30.27 -8.15
CA SER A 135 21.13 31.51 -8.57
C SER A 135 22.48 31.34 -9.26
N CYS A 136 23.12 30.17 -9.23
CA CYS A 136 24.50 30.03 -9.73
C CYS A 136 24.65 29.63 -11.21
N ILE A 137 23.60 29.72 -12.02
CA ILE A 137 23.71 29.53 -13.50
C ILE A 137 24.12 30.83 -14.22
N LEU A 138 24.24 31.98 -13.53
CA LEU A 138 24.43 33.29 -14.19
C LEU A 138 25.77 34.01 -13.99
N VAL A 139 26.70 33.50 -13.18
CA VAL A 139 28.05 34.11 -13.10
C VAL A 139 29.10 33.02 -12.99
N GLY A 140 29.79 32.72 -14.09
CA GLY A 140 30.90 31.78 -14.13
C GLY A 140 32.05 32.26 -13.27
N LEU A 141 32.16 31.72 -12.06
CA LEU A 141 33.28 31.90 -11.14
C LEU A 141 33.65 30.54 -10.54
N GLU A 142 34.85 30.07 -10.86
CA GLU A 142 35.51 28.96 -10.15
C GLU A 142 35.78 29.37 -8.70
N PRO A 143 35.49 28.53 -7.69
CA PRO A 143 35.91 28.82 -6.33
C PRO A 143 37.38 28.44 -6.12
N ARG A 144 38.15 29.47 -5.77
CA ARG A 144 39.54 29.43 -5.32
C ARG A 144 39.75 28.46 -4.16
N ALA A 145 40.89 27.78 -4.20
CA ALA A 145 41.51 27.10 -3.08
C ALA A 145 41.75 28.05 -1.90
N THR A 146 41.26 27.69 -0.72
CA THR A 146 41.78 28.20 0.56
C THR A 146 42.35 27.03 1.34
N GLN A 147 43.68 27.06 1.50
CA GLN A 147 44.45 26.18 2.35
C GLN A 147 44.06 26.40 3.81
N HIS A 148 43.80 25.35 4.60
CA HIS A 148 44.24 25.30 5.99
C HIS A 148 44.30 23.86 6.53
N SER A 149 45.40 23.62 7.24
CA SER A 149 45.73 22.54 8.17
C SER A 149 45.72 21.10 7.65
N SER A 150 46.94 20.62 7.43
CA SER A 150 47.39 19.24 7.50
C SER A 150 46.69 18.43 8.60
N PHE A 151 45.65 17.70 8.24
CA PHE A 151 45.26 16.47 8.92
C PHE A 151 45.84 15.32 8.13
N GLY A 152 46.66 14.51 8.79
CA GLY A 152 47.34 13.36 8.19
C GLY A 152 46.36 12.44 7.49
N ALA A 153 46.83 11.80 6.43
CA ALA A 153 46.13 10.75 5.71
C ALA A 153 45.56 9.73 6.71
N LEU A 154 44.25 9.80 6.96
CA LEU A 154 43.50 8.73 7.58
C LEU A 154 43.13 7.77 6.46
N GLU A 155 43.76 6.60 6.48
CA GLU A 155 43.34 5.43 5.71
C GLU A 155 41.84 5.19 5.94
N ASP A 156 41.13 4.84 4.87
CA ASP A 156 39.68 4.63 4.82
C ASP A 156 39.18 3.87 6.07
N PRO A 157 38.21 4.39 6.85
CA PRO A 157 37.58 3.59 7.89
C PRO A 157 36.70 2.55 7.20
N ASN A 158 37.30 1.41 6.85
CA ASN A 158 36.61 0.28 6.26
C ASN A 158 35.79 -0.39 7.37
N ILE A 159 34.63 0.20 7.69
CA ILE A 159 33.76 -0.18 8.82
C ILE A 159 33.36 -1.65 8.75
N MET A 160 33.25 -2.22 7.55
CA MET A 160 32.93 -3.63 7.36
C MET A 160 33.76 -4.26 6.24
N LYS A 161 33.96 -5.57 6.32
CA LYS A 161 34.54 -6.37 5.25
C LYS A 161 33.61 -6.36 4.02
N LYS A 162 34.19 -6.16 2.84
CA LYS A 162 33.46 -5.98 1.58
C LYS A 162 33.54 -7.27 0.74
N LEU A 163 32.40 -7.75 0.26
CA LEU A 163 32.29 -8.84 -0.71
C LEU A 163 31.62 -8.31 -1.97
N GLN A 164 32.10 -8.68 -3.15
CA GLN A 164 31.52 -8.23 -4.42
C GLN A 164 30.70 -9.33 -5.08
N VAL A 165 29.52 -8.95 -5.56
CA VAL A 165 28.57 -9.81 -6.27
C VAL A 165 28.52 -9.43 -7.75
N ASP A 166 28.39 -10.43 -8.59
CA ASP A 166 28.32 -10.32 -10.04
C ASP A 166 27.07 -9.62 -10.56
N ARG A 167 27.14 -9.08 -11.79
CA ARG A 167 26.01 -8.42 -12.45
C ARG A 167 24.71 -9.25 -12.47
N GLY A 168 24.81 -10.57 -12.61
CA GLY A 168 23.67 -11.47 -12.69
C GLY A 168 22.88 -11.54 -11.37
N ALA A 169 23.59 -11.53 -10.24
CA ALA A 169 22.97 -11.63 -8.92
C ALA A 169 22.42 -10.30 -8.37
N ILE A 170 22.85 -9.14 -8.87
CA ILE A 170 22.36 -7.81 -8.42
C ILE A 170 20.83 -7.74 -8.35
N LYS A 171 20.14 -8.23 -9.39
CA LYS A 171 18.66 -8.20 -9.47
C LYS A 171 18.02 -9.01 -8.35
N PHE A 172 18.61 -10.15 -7.99
CA PHE A 172 18.09 -11.04 -6.96
C PHE A 172 18.35 -10.50 -5.55
N VAL A 173 19.51 -9.88 -5.34
CA VAL A 173 19.83 -9.20 -4.07
C VAL A 173 18.88 -8.02 -3.83
N LEU A 174 18.58 -7.22 -4.86
CA LEU A 174 17.58 -6.15 -4.81
C LEU A 174 16.13 -6.63 -4.61
N ALA A 175 15.88 -7.92 -4.84
CA ALA A 175 14.60 -8.56 -4.55
C ALA A 175 14.56 -9.18 -3.14
N GLY A 176 15.64 -9.06 -2.37
CA GLY A 176 15.76 -9.62 -1.02
C GLY A 176 16.10 -11.10 -0.97
N ALA A 177 16.66 -11.68 -2.03
CA ALA A 177 17.17 -13.04 -1.99
C ALA A 177 18.48 -13.12 -1.20
N ASN A 178 18.74 -14.29 -0.60
CA ASN A 178 20.05 -14.61 -0.04
C ASN A 178 21.10 -14.74 -1.15
N ILE A 179 22.36 -14.47 -0.82
CA ILE A 179 23.45 -14.51 -1.78
C ILE A 179 24.02 -15.92 -1.83
N MET A 180 23.96 -16.49 -3.02
CA MET A 180 24.45 -17.84 -3.29
C MET A 180 25.95 -17.80 -3.58
N CYS A 181 26.68 -18.86 -3.18
CA CYS A 181 28.12 -18.97 -3.39
C CYS A 181 28.58 -18.67 -4.85
N PRO A 182 27.86 -19.15 -5.90
CA PRO A 182 28.23 -18.86 -7.29
C PRO A 182 28.23 -17.37 -7.66
N GLY A 183 27.41 -16.55 -6.99
CA GLY A 183 27.36 -15.10 -7.25
C GLY A 183 28.59 -14.35 -6.73
N LEU A 184 29.33 -14.96 -5.79
CA LEU A 184 30.55 -14.41 -5.20
C LEU A 184 31.81 -14.94 -5.89
N THR A 185 31.79 -16.18 -6.39
CA THR A 185 32.97 -16.85 -6.98
C THR A 185 33.08 -16.72 -8.50
N SER A 186 32.11 -16.06 -9.14
CA SER A 186 32.14 -15.82 -10.59
C SER A 186 33.17 -14.74 -10.98
N PRO A 187 33.49 -14.56 -12.29
CA PRO A 187 34.51 -13.59 -12.73
C PRO A 187 34.27 -12.14 -12.31
N GLY A 188 33.02 -11.78 -12.01
CA GLY A 188 32.63 -10.45 -11.51
C GLY A 188 32.51 -10.36 -9.98
N GLY A 189 32.66 -11.49 -9.27
CA GLY A 189 32.63 -11.56 -7.82
C GLY A 189 34.03 -11.50 -7.21
N ALA A 190 34.12 -10.93 -6.01
CA ALA A 190 35.37 -10.83 -5.25
C ALA A 190 35.11 -11.16 -3.78
N LEU A 191 35.96 -12.00 -3.20
CA LEU A 191 35.92 -12.34 -1.78
C LEU A 191 37.22 -11.91 -1.11
N ASP A 192 37.08 -11.38 0.10
CA ASP A 192 38.20 -11.25 1.04
C ASP A 192 38.38 -12.60 1.76
N GLU A 193 39.57 -13.19 1.65
CA GLU A 193 39.87 -14.56 2.11
C GLU A 193 39.97 -14.67 3.65
N ASP A 194 40.05 -13.53 4.34
CA ASP A 194 40.17 -13.44 5.79
C ASP A 194 38.81 -13.47 6.52
N VAL A 195 37.70 -13.55 5.77
CA VAL A 195 36.35 -13.52 6.35
C VAL A 195 35.92 -14.91 6.84
N GLY A 196 35.68 -15.02 8.15
CA GLY A 196 35.15 -16.21 8.81
C GLY A 196 33.64 -16.42 8.58
N ALA A 197 33.11 -17.52 9.11
CA ALA A 197 31.66 -17.71 9.21
C ALA A 197 31.06 -16.76 10.26
N GLU A 198 29.77 -16.44 10.14
CA GLU A 198 28.99 -15.58 11.04
C GLU A 198 29.51 -14.14 11.17
N THR A 199 30.29 -13.67 10.19
CA THR A 199 30.86 -12.32 10.19
C THR A 199 29.95 -11.36 9.42
N PRO A 200 29.69 -10.13 9.92
CA PRO A 200 28.94 -9.13 9.18
C PRO A 200 29.73 -8.62 7.99
N VAL A 201 29.09 -8.57 6.82
CA VAL A 201 29.71 -8.17 5.55
C VAL A 201 28.85 -7.19 4.78
N ALA A 202 29.50 -6.21 4.15
CA ALA A 202 28.90 -5.34 3.15
C ALA A 202 29.03 -5.97 1.76
N ILE A 203 27.93 -5.99 1.01
CA ILE A 203 27.87 -6.57 -0.32
C ILE A 203 27.92 -5.46 -1.36
N MET A 204 29.01 -5.40 -2.12
CA MET A 204 29.24 -4.50 -3.24
C MET A 204 28.71 -5.11 -4.54
N ALA A 205 28.28 -4.25 -5.46
CA ALA A 205 27.89 -4.68 -6.80
C ALA A 205 29.04 -4.43 -7.78
N GLU A 206 29.26 -5.38 -8.70
CA GLU A 206 30.23 -5.22 -9.78
C GLU A 206 30.01 -3.89 -10.55
N GLY A 207 31.06 -3.04 -10.57
CA GLY A 207 31.04 -1.75 -11.26
C GLY A 207 30.29 -0.62 -10.53
N LYS A 208 30.05 -0.75 -9.21
CA LYS A 208 29.47 0.32 -8.38
C LYS A 208 30.33 0.59 -7.14
N GLU A 209 30.33 1.85 -6.73
CA GLU A 209 31.11 2.34 -5.57
C GLU A 209 30.41 2.11 -4.23
N HIS A 210 29.08 1.96 -4.21
CA HIS A 210 28.30 1.83 -2.98
C HIS A 210 27.78 0.40 -2.73
N ALA A 211 27.67 0.05 -1.44
CA ALA A 211 27.10 -1.23 -1.02
C ALA A 211 25.63 -1.38 -1.43
N LEU A 212 25.28 -2.58 -1.90
CA LEU A 212 23.94 -2.99 -2.35
C LEU A 212 23.12 -3.61 -1.21
N ALA A 213 23.78 -4.37 -0.33
CA ALA A 213 23.17 -5.09 0.77
C ALA A 213 24.16 -5.30 1.94
N ILE A 214 23.64 -5.69 3.09
CA ILE A 214 24.37 -6.08 4.29
C ILE A 214 23.84 -7.44 4.75
N GLY A 215 24.73 -8.32 5.16
CA GLY A 215 24.37 -9.67 5.61
C GLY A 215 25.42 -10.32 6.49
N PHE A 216 25.12 -11.54 6.94
CA PHE A 216 26.08 -12.39 7.66
C PHE A 216 26.55 -13.53 6.77
N THR A 217 27.86 -13.82 6.81
CA THR A 217 28.40 -15.01 6.15
C THR A 217 27.88 -16.28 6.84
N LYS A 218 27.39 -17.24 6.06
CA LYS A 218 26.97 -18.54 6.59
C LYS A 218 28.10 -19.58 6.57
N MET A 219 29.07 -19.37 5.68
CA MET A 219 30.26 -20.19 5.52
C MET A 219 31.48 -19.27 5.46
N SER A 220 32.68 -19.79 5.75
CA SER A 220 33.91 -19.01 5.61
C SER A 220 34.18 -18.68 4.14
N ALA A 221 34.94 -17.61 3.86
CA ALA A 221 35.31 -17.24 2.49
C ALA A 221 36.06 -18.37 1.75
N LYS A 222 36.86 -19.15 2.49
CA LYS A 222 37.59 -20.32 1.98
C LYS A 222 36.64 -21.44 1.57
N ASP A 223 35.62 -21.70 2.38
CA ASP A 223 34.61 -22.72 2.10
C ASP A 223 33.69 -22.32 0.95
N ILE A 224 33.35 -21.02 0.82
CA ILE A 224 32.56 -20.51 -0.30
C ILE A 224 33.27 -20.76 -1.63
N LYS A 225 34.60 -20.56 -1.67
CA LYS A 225 35.44 -20.78 -2.85
C LYS A 225 35.58 -22.28 -3.17
N ALA A 226 35.70 -23.13 -2.16
CA ALA A 226 35.91 -24.57 -2.33
C ALA A 226 34.63 -25.34 -2.68
N ILE A 227 33.51 -25.08 -1.98
CA ILE A 227 32.26 -25.85 -2.11
C ILE A 227 31.41 -25.31 -3.27
N ASN A 228 31.42 -23.98 -3.48
CA ASN A 228 30.71 -23.26 -4.53
C ASN A 228 29.24 -23.67 -4.76
N LYS A 229 28.55 -24.08 -3.69
CA LYS A 229 27.13 -24.48 -3.69
C LYS A 229 26.47 -24.04 -2.39
N GLY A 230 25.20 -23.67 -2.48
CA GLY A 230 24.41 -23.23 -1.32
C GLY A 230 24.50 -21.73 -1.04
N ILE A 231 23.98 -21.34 0.11
CA ILE A 231 23.91 -19.94 0.57
C ILE A 231 25.25 -19.56 1.18
N GLY A 232 25.90 -18.54 0.62
CA GLY A 232 27.16 -18.01 1.15
C GLY A 232 26.93 -16.92 2.18
N VAL A 233 25.97 -16.02 1.92
CA VAL A 233 25.63 -14.89 2.80
C VAL A 233 24.12 -14.77 2.95
N ASP A 234 23.65 -14.72 4.20
CA ASP A 234 22.25 -14.43 4.54
C ASP A 234 22.02 -12.91 4.42
N ASN A 235 21.14 -12.52 3.50
CA ASN A 235 20.85 -11.12 3.22
C ASN A 235 19.91 -10.58 4.29
N MET A 236 20.34 -9.54 5.01
CA MET A 236 19.61 -8.99 6.15
C MET A 236 18.97 -7.64 5.83
N HIS A 237 19.66 -6.79 5.07
CA HIS A 237 19.21 -5.46 4.69
C HIS A 237 19.73 -5.13 3.30
N TYR A 238 18.85 -4.65 2.40
CA TYR A 238 19.23 -4.37 1.01
C TYR A 238 18.60 -3.08 0.49
N LEU A 239 19.20 -2.52 -0.56
CA LEU A 239 18.69 -1.33 -1.23
C LEU A 239 17.25 -1.58 -1.74
N ASN A 240 16.34 -0.66 -1.47
CA ASN A 240 14.88 -0.74 -1.76
C ASN A 240 14.03 -1.60 -0.84
N ASP A 241 14.59 -2.15 0.24
CA ASP A 241 13.79 -2.76 1.29
C ASP A 241 13.04 -1.72 2.15
N GLY A 242 12.24 -2.18 3.09
CA GLY A 242 11.40 -1.30 3.92
C GLY A 242 12.20 -0.45 4.93
N LEU A 243 13.43 -0.84 5.26
CA LEU A 243 14.33 -0.07 6.12
C LEU A 243 15.08 1.01 5.31
N TRP A 244 15.43 0.71 4.05
CA TRP A 244 16.11 1.63 3.12
C TRP A 244 15.19 2.72 2.59
N LYS A 245 13.96 2.36 2.18
CA LYS A 245 12.98 3.34 1.70
C LYS A 245 12.49 4.26 2.83
N GLY A 246 12.63 3.85 4.09
CA GLY A 246 12.00 4.53 5.22
C GLY A 246 10.48 4.50 5.11
N ILE A 247 9.80 5.19 6.03
CA ILE A 247 8.34 5.44 6.00
C ILE A 247 8.01 6.44 4.88
N ASP A 248 8.60 6.27 3.69
CA ASP A 248 8.26 7.07 2.52
C ASP A 248 7.12 6.38 1.77
N LEU A 249 5.92 6.62 2.29
CA LEU A 249 4.65 6.12 1.75
C LEU A 249 4.34 6.84 0.43
N VAL A 250 5.02 6.48 -0.65
CA VAL A 250 4.59 6.84 -2.01
C VAL A 250 3.25 6.15 -2.27
N ALA A 251 2.16 6.88 -2.05
CA ALA A 251 0.78 6.51 -2.36
C ALA A 251 0.25 5.21 -1.70
N GLY A 252 0.45 5.00 -0.40
CA GLY A 252 -0.02 3.76 0.24
C GLY A 252 -0.40 3.78 1.72
N GLY A 253 -0.39 4.93 2.40
CA GLY A 253 -0.85 5.03 3.80
C GLY A 253 -2.36 4.78 3.97
N LYS A 254 -2.96 5.35 5.02
CA LYS A 254 -4.41 5.25 5.31
C LYS A 254 -5.27 5.55 4.06
N SER A 255 -5.82 4.51 3.44
CA SER A 255 -6.70 4.64 2.28
C SER A 255 -8.02 5.31 2.68
N LYS A 256 -8.22 6.56 2.25
CA LYS A 256 -9.49 7.28 2.45
C LYS A 256 -10.61 6.62 1.64
N LYS A 257 -11.60 6.06 2.32
CA LYS A 257 -12.83 5.56 1.67
C LYS A 257 -13.73 6.76 1.31
N SER A 258 -13.81 7.11 0.03
CA SER A 258 -14.64 8.21 -0.47
C SER A 258 -16.15 7.89 -0.54
N LYS A 259 -16.51 6.61 -0.40
CA LYS A 259 -17.91 6.12 -0.47
C LYS A 259 -18.60 6.17 0.89
N ARG A 260 -19.91 6.42 0.88
CA ARG A 260 -20.76 6.35 2.09
C ARG A 260 -20.84 4.92 2.63
N THR A 261 -20.64 4.77 3.93
CA THR A 261 -20.72 3.49 4.67
C THR A 261 -22.03 3.33 5.46
N ALA A 262 -22.76 4.44 5.68
CA ALA A 262 -24.03 4.48 6.38
C ALA A 262 -24.96 5.54 5.75
N PRO A 263 -26.29 5.43 5.90
CA PRO A 263 -27.20 6.47 5.48
C PRO A 263 -27.04 7.72 6.37
N LYS A 264 -27.10 8.92 5.79
CA LYS A 264 -27.15 10.19 6.54
C LYS A 264 -28.56 10.58 7.01
N SER A 265 -29.59 9.85 6.57
CA SER A 265 -30.99 10.19 6.84
C SER A 265 -31.38 9.75 8.24
N ASP A 266 -32.28 10.49 8.90
CA ASP A 266 -32.80 10.13 10.22
C ASP A 266 -34.07 9.28 10.21
N ASP A 267 -34.68 9.10 9.03
CA ASP A 267 -35.79 8.17 8.79
C ASP A 267 -35.53 6.77 9.38
N ILE A 268 -36.38 6.40 10.35
CA ILE A 268 -36.31 5.16 11.11
C ILE A 268 -36.52 3.95 10.18
N TYR A 269 -37.48 4.02 9.25
CA TYR A 269 -37.76 2.91 8.34
C TYR A 269 -36.59 2.63 7.41
N LEU A 270 -35.93 3.69 6.92
CA LEU A 270 -34.71 3.53 6.12
C LEU A 270 -33.56 2.93 6.95
N LYS A 271 -33.39 3.34 8.22
CA LYS A 271 -32.38 2.77 9.12
C LYS A 271 -32.65 1.28 9.39
N LEU A 272 -33.91 0.89 9.62
CA LEU A 272 -34.30 -0.51 9.81
C LEU A 272 -34.07 -1.34 8.53
N LEU A 273 -34.46 -0.81 7.37
CA LEU A 273 -34.24 -1.48 6.09
C LEU A 273 -32.75 -1.69 5.81
N VAL A 274 -31.92 -0.71 6.14
CA VAL A 274 -30.46 -0.83 6.06
C VAL A 274 -29.93 -1.93 6.97
N LYS A 275 -30.44 -2.05 8.21
CA LYS A 275 -30.04 -3.13 9.12
C LYS A 275 -30.39 -4.50 8.53
N LEU A 276 -31.59 -4.66 7.96
CA LEU A 276 -32.02 -5.87 7.28
C LEU A 276 -31.10 -6.25 6.11
N TYR A 277 -30.87 -5.33 5.17
CA TYR A 277 -29.99 -5.62 4.02
C TYR A 277 -28.52 -5.80 4.43
N ARG A 278 -28.06 -5.15 5.51
CA ARG A 278 -26.71 -5.39 6.05
C ARG A 278 -26.57 -6.79 6.64
N PHE A 279 -27.62 -7.31 7.27
CA PHE A 279 -27.68 -8.70 7.72
C PHE A 279 -27.67 -9.67 6.52
N LEU A 280 -28.53 -9.43 5.52
CA LEU A 280 -28.60 -10.27 4.31
C LEU A 280 -27.27 -10.35 3.57
N VAL A 281 -26.58 -9.22 3.37
CA VAL A 281 -25.26 -9.19 2.69
C VAL A 281 -24.23 -10.04 3.43
N ARG A 282 -24.20 -9.94 4.76
CA ARG A 282 -23.24 -10.70 5.59
C ARG A 282 -23.50 -12.20 5.59
N ARG A 283 -24.77 -12.62 5.49
CA ARG A 283 -25.16 -14.03 5.56
C ARG A 283 -25.21 -14.73 4.20
N THR A 284 -25.66 -14.03 3.16
CA THR A 284 -25.90 -14.63 1.84
C THR A 284 -24.72 -14.47 0.87
N GLY A 285 -23.87 -13.46 1.06
CA GLY A 285 -22.77 -13.17 0.12
C GLY A 285 -23.22 -12.72 -1.28
N SER A 286 -24.52 -12.47 -1.50
CA SER A 286 -25.05 -12.11 -2.82
C SER A 286 -24.68 -10.68 -3.26
N ASN A 287 -24.13 -10.56 -4.47
CA ASN A 287 -23.76 -9.27 -5.07
C ASN A 287 -24.97 -8.34 -5.25
N PHE A 288 -26.15 -8.91 -5.51
CA PHE A 288 -27.40 -8.16 -5.64
C PHE A 288 -27.72 -7.35 -4.37
N ASN A 289 -27.69 -7.99 -3.20
CA ASN A 289 -27.96 -7.34 -1.92
C ASN A 289 -26.88 -6.31 -1.59
N ALA A 290 -25.62 -6.57 -1.93
CA ALA A 290 -24.53 -5.61 -1.74
C ALA A 290 -24.76 -4.33 -2.56
N VAL A 291 -25.28 -4.45 -3.78
CA VAL A 291 -25.64 -3.31 -4.63
C VAL A 291 -26.85 -2.56 -4.05
N ILE A 292 -27.89 -3.24 -3.57
CA ILE A 292 -29.04 -2.59 -2.93
C ILE A 292 -28.59 -1.80 -1.71
N LEU A 293 -27.82 -2.42 -0.81
CA LEU A 293 -27.31 -1.76 0.40
C LEU A 293 -26.51 -0.49 0.07
N LYS A 294 -25.62 -0.58 -0.93
CA LYS A 294 -24.86 0.58 -1.42
C LYS A 294 -25.79 1.68 -1.94
N ARG A 295 -26.88 1.33 -2.65
CA ARG A 295 -27.85 2.30 -3.19
C ARG A 295 -28.75 2.89 -2.10
N LEU A 296 -29.07 2.17 -1.03
CA LEU A 296 -29.82 2.71 0.12
C LEU A 296 -29.05 3.86 0.80
N PHE A 297 -27.73 3.76 0.91
CA PHE A 297 -26.85 4.80 1.47
C PHE A 297 -26.72 6.06 0.61
N MET A 298 -27.09 5.98 -0.66
CA MET A 298 -26.95 7.10 -1.60
C MET A 298 -27.86 8.27 -1.22
N SER A 299 -27.42 9.48 -1.55
CA SER A 299 -28.23 10.69 -1.42
C SER A 299 -29.43 10.68 -2.36
N LYS A 300 -30.46 11.50 -2.07
CA LYS A 300 -31.66 11.67 -2.91
C LYS A 300 -31.33 11.93 -4.38
N VAL A 301 -30.33 12.78 -4.65
CA VAL A 301 -29.84 13.09 -6.02
C VAL A 301 -29.38 11.84 -6.78
N ASN A 302 -28.79 10.88 -6.08
CA ASN A 302 -28.30 9.63 -6.67
C ASN A 302 -29.37 8.52 -6.73
N LYS A 303 -30.57 8.79 -6.19
CA LYS A 303 -31.77 7.93 -6.26
C LYS A 303 -32.83 8.62 -7.15
N PRO A 304 -32.55 8.81 -8.45
CA PRO A 304 -33.48 9.48 -9.36
C PRO A 304 -34.78 8.69 -9.52
N PRO A 305 -35.92 9.37 -9.73
CA PRO A 305 -37.18 8.70 -10.02
C PRO A 305 -37.12 7.94 -11.35
N LEU A 306 -37.91 6.88 -11.45
CA LEU A 306 -38.10 6.10 -12.68
C LEU A 306 -39.58 6.21 -13.10
N SER A 307 -39.82 6.62 -14.34
CA SER A 307 -41.17 6.71 -14.91
C SER A 307 -41.70 5.34 -15.33
N LEU A 308 -43.02 5.15 -15.30
CA LEU A 308 -43.68 3.92 -15.79
C LEU A 308 -43.30 3.61 -17.25
N SER A 309 -43.28 4.62 -18.13
CA SER A 309 -42.85 4.47 -19.54
C SER A 309 -41.49 3.79 -19.69
N ARG A 310 -40.51 4.22 -18.90
CA ARG A 310 -39.15 3.66 -18.93
C ARG A 310 -39.10 2.28 -18.28
N LEU A 311 -39.87 2.07 -17.23
CA LEU A 311 -39.97 0.78 -16.57
C LEU A 311 -40.51 -0.28 -17.53
N ILE A 312 -41.61 0.02 -18.25
CA ILE A 312 -42.18 -0.86 -19.29
C ILE A 312 -41.14 -1.18 -20.35
N ARG A 313 -40.43 -0.15 -20.86
CA ARG A 313 -39.38 -0.32 -21.86
C ARG A 313 -38.26 -1.26 -21.38
N TYR A 314 -37.86 -1.18 -20.12
CA TYR A 314 -36.79 -2.02 -19.57
C TYR A 314 -37.23 -3.44 -19.21
N MET A 315 -38.53 -3.64 -19.00
CA MET A 315 -39.14 -4.94 -18.69
C MET A 315 -39.61 -5.70 -19.94
N LYS A 316 -39.62 -5.07 -21.12
CA LYS A 316 -39.90 -5.75 -22.39
C LYS A 316 -38.97 -6.97 -22.57
N GLY A 317 -39.55 -8.16 -22.74
CA GLY A 317 -38.83 -9.43 -22.90
C GLY A 317 -38.27 -10.01 -21.59
N LYS A 318 -38.72 -9.53 -20.43
CA LYS A 318 -38.33 -10.02 -19.09
C LYS A 318 -39.56 -10.32 -18.24
N ASP A 319 -40.50 -11.03 -18.84
CA ASP A 319 -41.77 -11.35 -18.22
C ASP A 319 -41.56 -12.27 -17.01
N GLY A 320 -42.41 -12.13 -16.00
CA GLY A 320 -42.35 -12.89 -14.74
C GLY A 320 -41.27 -12.46 -13.74
N LYS A 321 -40.31 -11.60 -14.12
CA LYS A 321 -39.29 -11.08 -13.19
C LYS A 321 -39.78 -9.88 -12.40
N ILE A 322 -39.24 -9.71 -11.18
CA ILE A 322 -39.56 -8.56 -10.32
C ILE A 322 -38.63 -7.39 -10.68
N ALA A 323 -39.22 -6.24 -11.04
CA ALA A 323 -38.47 -5.02 -11.31
C ALA A 323 -38.12 -4.31 -9.99
N VAL A 324 -36.84 -4.18 -9.66
CA VAL A 324 -36.39 -3.58 -8.38
C VAL A 324 -35.77 -2.20 -8.61
N VAL A 325 -36.36 -1.18 -8.00
CA VAL A 325 -35.97 0.23 -8.16
C VAL A 325 -35.61 0.84 -6.81
N VAL A 326 -34.33 1.12 -6.57
CA VAL A 326 -33.89 1.83 -5.35
C VAL A 326 -34.10 3.34 -5.52
N GLY A 327 -35.36 3.76 -5.53
CA GLY A 327 -35.80 5.13 -5.77
C GLY A 327 -37.32 5.24 -5.78
N THR A 328 -37.84 6.33 -6.33
CA THR A 328 -39.29 6.55 -6.50
C THR A 328 -39.74 6.10 -7.88
N VAL A 329 -40.88 5.42 -7.97
CA VAL A 329 -41.56 5.17 -9.24
C VAL A 329 -42.66 6.22 -9.42
N THR A 330 -42.66 6.89 -10.57
CA THR A 330 -43.59 7.98 -10.89
C THR A 330 -44.45 7.60 -12.09
N ASP A 331 -45.69 8.09 -12.10
CA ASP A 331 -46.61 7.92 -13.22
C ASP A 331 -46.13 8.68 -14.46
N ASP A 332 -46.60 8.24 -15.63
CA ASP A 332 -46.40 8.90 -16.92
C ASP A 332 -47.71 8.87 -17.72
N ILE A 333 -48.37 10.02 -17.79
CA ILE A 333 -49.68 10.20 -18.43
C ILE A 333 -49.63 9.84 -19.93
N ARG A 334 -48.45 9.94 -20.56
CA ARG A 334 -48.26 9.64 -21.99
C ARG A 334 -48.37 8.14 -22.32
N VAL A 335 -48.28 7.28 -21.30
CA VAL A 335 -48.52 5.85 -21.47
C VAL A 335 -50.01 5.64 -21.28
N TYR A 336 -50.68 5.04 -22.25
CA TYR A 336 -52.10 4.72 -22.13
C TYR A 336 -52.30 3.39 -21.38
N GLU A 337 -51.65 2.34 -21.88
CA GLU A 337 -51.75 0.98 -21.34
C GLU A 337 -50.52 0.60 -20.53
N VAL A 338 -50.75 0.12 -19.31
CA VAL A 338 -49.70 -0.38 -18.42
C VAL A 338 -49.83 -1.90 -18.37
N PRO A 339 -48.77 -2.67 -18.69
CA PRO A 339 -48.79 -4.12 -18.54
C PRO A 339 -48.78 -4.53 -17.06
N ALA A 340 -49.23 -5.74 -16.77
CA ALA A 340 -49.15 -6.33 -15.43
C ALA A 340 -47.67 -6.50 -15.02
N LEU A 341 -47.22 -5.68 -14.07
CA LEU A 341 -45.82 -5.61 -13.66
C LEU A 341 -45.69 -5.84 -12.15
N LYS A 342 -44.71 -6.66 -11.76
CA LYS A 342 -44.29 -6.79 -10.35
C LYS A 342 -43.13 -5.84 -10.09
N VAL A 343 -43.37 -4.78 -9.32
CA VAL A 343 -42.40 -3.71 -9.11
C VAL A 343 -42.12 -3.54 -7.62
N THR A 344 -40.85 -3.58 -7.22
CA THR A 344 -40.39 -3.16 -5.90
C THR A 344 -39.75 -1.79 -5.96
N ALA A 345 -40.19 -0.85 -5.11
CA ALA A 345 -39.57 0.46 -5.00
C ALA A 345 -39.51 0.99 -3.57
N LEU A 346 -38.72 2.05 -3.33
CA LEU A 346 -38.71 2.73 -2.04
C LEU A 346 -39.97 3.56 -1.83
N ARG A 347 -40.51 4.12 -2.91
CA ARG A 347 -41.73 4.91 -2.90
C ARG A 347 -42.44 4.79 -4.25
N PHE A 348 -43.75 4.73 -4.21
CA PHE A 348 -44.61 4.90 -5.38
C PHE A 348 -45.36 6.23 -5.25
N THR A 349 -45.59 6.92 -6.35
CA THR A 349 -46.64 7.95 -6.37
C THR A 349 -48.00 7.26 -6.34
N GLU A 350 -49.00 7.86 -5.70
CA GLU A 350 -50.34 7.27 -5.56
C GLU A 350 -50.96 6.96 -6.93
N THR A 351 -50.79 7.88 -7.88
CA THR A 351 -51.19 7.70 -9.28
C THR A 351 -50.52 6.50 -9.95
N ALA A 352 -49.22 6.29 -9.71
CA ALA A 352 -48.50 5.16 -10.29
C ALA A 352 -48.95 3.84 -9.67
N ARG A 353 -49.14 3.82 -8.34
CA ARG A 353 -49.63 2.65 -7.62
C ARG A 353 -51.00 2.23 -8.13
N ALA A 354 -51.95 3.16 -8.17
CA ALA A 354 -53.31 2.89 -8.64
C ALA A 354 -53.34 2.34 -10.08
N ARG A 355 -52.49 2.86 -10.98
CA ARG A 355 -52.40 2.38 -12.36
C ARG A 355 -51.78 0.99 -12.48
N ILE A 356 -50.74 0.69 -11.69
CA ILE A 356 -50.13 -0.66 -11.67
C ILE A 356 -51.13 -1.68 -11.12
N GLU A 357 -51.81 -1.36 -10.02
CA GLU A 357 -52.81 -2.25 -9.41
C GLU A 357 -54.01 -2.45 -10.33
N LYS A 358 -54.51 -1.39 -10.99
CA LYS A 358 -55.58 -1.49 -11.99
C LYS A 358 -55.20 -2.37 -13.18
N ALA A 359 -53.92 -2.39 -13.56
CA ALA A 359 -53.39 -3.26 -14.60
C ALA A 359 -53.19 -4.73 -14.16
N GLY A 360 -53.53 -5.08 -12.91
CA GLY A 360 -53.27 -6.40 -12.34
C GLY A 360 -51.80 -6.64 -11.98
N GLY A 361 -51.00 -5.57 -11.90
CA GLY A 361 -49.64 -5.60 -11.39
C GLY A 361 -49.56 -5.54 -9.86
N GLU A 362 -48.35 -5.69 -9.32
CA GLU A 362 -48.12 -5.76 -7.89
C GLU A 362 -47.05 -4.74 -7.46
N CYS A 363 -47.39 -3.88 -6.50
CA CYS A 363 -46.47 -2.92 -5.91
C CYS A 363 -45.88 -3.46 -4.59
N LEU A 364 -44.59 -3.81 -4.61
CA LEU A 364 -43.88 -4.42 -3.49
C LEU A 364 -42.99 -3.42 -2.74
N THR A 365 -42.83 -3.64 -1.44
CA THR A 365 -41.83 -2.98 -0.60
C THR A 365 -40.54 -3.78 -0.52
N PHE A 366 -39.44 -3.17 -0.05
CA PHE A 366 -38.13 -3.83 0.00
C PHE A 366 -38.02 -4.91 1.09
N ASP A 367 -38.84 -4.82 2.13
CA ASP A 367 -39.04 -5.86 3.16
C ASP A 367 -39.78 -7.07 2.57
N GLN A 368 -40.88 -6.85 1.84
CA GLN A 368 -41.57 -7.93 1.12
C GLN A 368 -40.66 -8.61 0.08
N LEU A 369 -39.84 -7.83 -0.64
CA LEU A 369 -38.85 -8.38 -1.56
C LEU A 369 -37.82 -9.28 -0.84
N ALA A 370 -37.36 -8.86 0.34
CA ALA A 370 -36.39 -9.63 1.13
C ALA A 370 -36.98 -10.97 1.59
N LEU A 371 -38.29 -11.04 1.87
CA LEU A 371 -38.99 -12.28 2.21
C LEU A 371 -39.13 -13.22 0.99
N ARG A 372 -39.48 -12.67 -0.18
CA ARG A 372 -39.72 -13.48 -1.39
C ARG A 372 -38.43 -13.96 -2.06
N ALA A 373 -37.42 -13.09 -2.13
CA ALA A 373 -36.20 -13.32 -2.88
C ALA A 373 -34.97 -12.84 -2.09
N PRO A 374 -34.60 -13.52 -0.98
CA PRO A 374 -33.47 -13.12 -0.13
C PRO A 374 -32.12 -13.16 -0.87
N LEU A 375 -31.99 -13.95 -1.93
CA LEU A 375 -30.81 -14.02 -2.80
C LEU A 375 -30.89 -13.07 -4.02
N GLY A 376 -32.05 -12.47 -4.30
CA GLY A 376 -32.29 -11.64 -5.49
C GLY A 376 -32.52 -12.43 -6.79
N GLN A 377 -32.84 -13.72 -6.71
CA GLN A 377 -33.17 -14.54 -7.89
C GLN A 377 -34.44 -14.01 -8.59
N ASN A 378 -34.49 -14.11 -9.92
CA ASN A 378 -35.61 -13.62 -10.75
C ASN A 378 -35.95 -12.13 -10.57
N THR A 379 -34.96 -11.32 -10.19
CA THR A 379 -35.12 -9.87 -10.09
C THR A 379 -34.32 -9.13 -11.16
N VAL A 380 -34.77 -7.93 -11.52
CA VAL A 380 -34.08 -7.03 -12.43
C VAL A 380 -33.86 -5.70 -11.72
N LEU A 381 -32.60 -5.40 -11.39
CA LEU A 381 -32.25 -4.17 -10.71
C LEU A 381 -32.17 -2.99 -11.68
N LEU A 382 -33.13 -2.08 -11.61
CA LEU A 382 -33.23 -0.91 -12.46
C LEU A 382 -32.78 0.37 -11.74
N ARG A 383 -32.50 1.42 -12.52
CA ARG A 383 -32.17 2.76 -12.01
C ARG A 383 -32.72 3.83 -12.94
N GLY A 384 -33.25 4.91 -12.36
CA GLY A 384 -33.61 6.11 -13.11
C GLY A 384 -32.40 6.83 -13.73
N PRO A 385 -32.64 7.76 -14.68
CA PRO A 385 -31.58 8.54 -15.31
C PRO A 385 -30.97 9.55 -14.34
N LYS A 386 -29.71 9.33 -13.95
CA LYS A 386 -29.01 10.22 -13.01
C LYS A 386 -28.65 11.58 -13.62
N ASN A 387 -28.24 11.61 -14.88
CA ASN A 387 -27.65 12.78 -15.52
C ASN A 387 -28.67 13.67 -16.26
N ALA A 388 -29.95 13.31 -16.26
CA ALA A 388 -30.99 14.07 -16.95
C ALA A 388 -31.47 15.34 -16.19
N ARG A 389 -30.96 15.56 -14.98
CA ARG A 389 -31.35 16.68 -14.12
C ARG A 389 -30.78 18.00 -14.64
N GLU A 390 -31.53 19.09 -14.49
CA GLU A 390 -31.15 20.43 -14.94
C GLU A 390 -29.76 20.87 -14.46
N ALA A 391 -29.44 20.68 -13.19
CA ALA A 391 -28.11 21.04 -12.65
C ALA A 391 -26.95 20.34 -13.39
N VAL A 392 -27.14 19.12 -13.89
CA VAL A 392 -26.07 18.38 -14.61
C VAL A 392 -25.82 18.96 -16.00
N LYS A 393 -26.80 19.65 -16.59
CA LYS A 393 -26.61 20.34 -17.88
C LYS A 393 -25.60 21.48 -17.80
N HIS A 394 -25.36 22.01 -16.60
CA HIS A 394 -24.39 23.07 -16.35
C HIS A 394 -22.99 22.53 -16.00
N PHE A 395 -22.81 21.20 -15.92
CA PHE A 395 -21.52 20.58 -15.65
C PHE A 395 -20.81 20.20 -16.96
N GLY A 396 -19.51 19.90 -16.86
CA GLY A 396 -18.66 19.56 -18.00
C GLY A 396 -17.77 20.73 -18.44
N PRO A 397 -17.23 20.68 -19.67
CA PRO A 397 -16.40 21.74 -20.22
C PRO A 397 -17.10 23.09 -20.18
N ALA A 398 -16.36 24.15 -19.85
CA ALA A 398 -16.94 25.48 -19.68
C ALA A 398 -17.74 25.91 -20.93
N PRO A 399 -18.87 26.63 -20.75
CA PRO A 399 -19.66 27.13 -21.87
C PRO A 399 -18.81 28.12 -22.68
N GLY A 400 -18.64 27.86 -23.99
CA GLY A 400 -17.77 28.67 -24.85
C GLY A 400 -16.39 28.07 -25.12
N VAL A 401 -16.15 26.82 -24.71
CA VAL A 401 -15.06 25.97 -25.23
C VAL A 401 -15.57 25.19 -26.45
N PRO A 402 -14.77 25.02 -27.53
CA PRO A 402 -15.19 24.24 -28.69
C PRO A 402 -15.70 22.85 -28.31
N HIS A 403 -16.79 22.41 -28.93
CA HIS A 403 -17.47 21.14 -28.64
C HIS A 403 -18.10 21.04 -27.23
N SER A 404 -18.22 22.14 -26.48
CA SER A 404 -18.99 22.16 -25.24
C SER A 404 -20.49 22.27 -25.51
N HIS A 405 -21.25 21.32 -24.94
CA HIS A 405 -22.72 21.37 -24.89
C HIS A 405 -23.25 21.84 -23.53
N THR A 406 -22.37 22.36 -22.67
CA THR A 406 -22.73 22.78 -21.32
C THR A 406 -23.60 24.03 -21.36
N LYS A 407 -24.73 23.97 -20.65
CA LYS A 407 -25.68 25.06 -20.55
C LYS A 407 -25.08 26.20 -19.70
N PRO A 408 -25.07 27.46 -20.18
CA PRO A 408 -24.60 28.59 -19.37
C PRO A 408 -25.61 28.97 -18.27
N TYR A 409 -25.11 29.52 -17.18
CA TYR A 409 -25.93 30.12 -16.12
C TYR A 409 -26.35 31.54 -16.53
N VAL A 410 -27.52 31.65 -17.17
CA VAL A 410 -28.09 32.93 -17.63
C VAL A 410 -29.13 33.47 -16.66
N ARG A 411 -29.17 34.80 -16.48
CA ARG A 411 -30.19 35.47 -15.65
C ARG A 411 -31.61 35.25 -16.16
N ALA A 412 -31.80 35.34 -17.47
CA ALA A 412 -33.08 35.16 -18.13
C ALA A 412 -32.89 34.54 -19.53
N LYS A 413 -33.96 33.93 -20.05
CA LYS A 413 -34.00 33.49 -21.45
C LYS A 413 -34.35 34.69 -22.34
N GLY A 414 -33.72 34.80 -23.51
CA GLY A 414 -34.11 35.80 -24.50
C GLY A 414 -32.97 36.18 -25.43
N ARG A 415 -33.25 37.03 -26.44
CA ARG A 415 -32.23 37.49 -27.40
C ARG A 415 -31.15 38.37 -26.76
N LYS A 416 -31.49 39.08 -25.68
CA LYS A 416 -30.62 40.06 -25.00
C LYS A 416 -29.60 39.43 -24.04
N PHE A 417 -29.75 38.16 -23.68
CA PHE A 417 -28.92 37.50 -22.66
C PHE A 417 -28.01 36.44 -23.29
N GLU A 418 -26.69 36.68 -23.29
CA GLU A 418 -25.63 35.70 -23.66
C GLU A 418 -25.82 34.98 -25.02
N ARG A 419 -26.35 35.68 -26.03
CA ARG A 419 -26.57 35.13 -27.40
C ARG A 419 -25.82 35.86 -28.51
N ALA A 420 -24.95 36.80 -28.19
CA ALA A 420 -24.22 37.63 -29.15
C ALA A 420 -22.80 37.07 -29.43
N ARG A 421 -21.77 37.63 -28.80
CA ARG A 421 -20.37 37.23 -28.99
C ARG A 421 -20.14 35.79 -28.52
N GLY A 422 -19.40 34.99 -29.29
CA GLY A 422 -19.09 33.59 -28.98
C GLY A 422 -20.20 32.59 -29.32
N LYS A 423 -21.40 33.05 -29.73
CA LYS A 423 -22.54 32.19 -30.13
C LYS A 423 -22.95 32.34 -31.59
N ARG A 424 -22.43 33.34 -32.30
CA ARG A 424 -22.77 33.65 -33.70
C ARG A 424 -21.54 34.06 -34.47
N ASN A 425 -21.41 33.57 -35.72
CA ASN A 425 -20.31 33.96 -36.61
C ASN A 425 -20.29 35.48 -36.85
N SER A 426 -21.45 36.12 -36.93
CA SER A 426 -21.58 37.57 -37.19
C SER A 426 -21.16 38.48 -36.04
N ARG A 427 -20.82 37.94 -34.86
CA ARG A 427 -20.42 38.72 -33.67
C ARG A 427 -19.08 38.22 -33.14
N GLY A 428 -18.04 38.38 -33.93
CA GLY A 428 -16.65 38.04 -33.57
C GLY A 428 -16.27 36.60 -33.88
N PHE A 429 -16.84 35.64 -33.16
CA PHE A 429 -16.60 34.22 -33.37
C PHE A 429 -17.76 33.36 -32.83
N ARG A 430 -17.81 32.09 -33.23
CA ARG A 430 -18.76 31.10 -32.74
C ARG A 430 -18.02 29.90 -32.20
N VAL A 431 -18.45 29.45 -31.02
CA VAL A 431 -17.93 28.25 -30.35
C VAL A 431 -18.99 27.16 -30.26
#